data_AF-A0A3P1SRJ1-F1
#
_entry.id   AF-A0A3P1SRJ1-F1
#
_cell.length_a   1.000
_cell.length_b   1.000
_cell.length_c   1.000
_cell.angle_alpha   90.00
_cell.angle_beta   90.00
_cell.angle_gamma   90.00
#
_symmetry.space_group_name_H-M   'P 1'
#
loop_
_entity.id
_entity.type
_entity.pdbx_description
1 polymer ?
#
loop_
_entity_poly.entity_id
_entity_poly.type
_entity_poly.pdbx_seq_one_letter_code
_entity_poly.pdbx_strand_id
1 'polypeptide(L)'
;MRTEEEQVEALKNWWKENGKSLLLGVALALAIVFGWKGWQNNQQVNAENAATLYTNLVQAVAIASTPTATDDQRATATHLAATLKTDYSDSAYAHFGALFSARLAVDGGDFDSAISELDWVLSQSSDSVMKTVASMRKARVLAATGQVDQAVTLLNGLSEAGFKVSIAELKGDLFMQQGDKEKALSAYQTAVDNAQQANRPLLNMKLENLAAEEG
;
A
#
# COMPACT_ATOMS: atom_id res chain seq x y z
N MET A 1 -49.31 51.74 -1.15
CA MET A 1 -48.46 51.17 -2.22
C MET A 1 -47.38 52.21 -2.48
N ARG A 2 -46.10 51.85 -2.38
CA ARG A 2 -44.99 52.79 -2.63
C ARG A 2 -44.96 53.11 -4.12
N THR A 3 -44.78 54.37 -4.50
CA THR A 3 -44.70 54.77 -5.91
C THR A 3 -43.42 54.20 -6.55
N GLU A 4 -43.40 54.07 -7.88
CA GLU A 4 -42.24 53.54 -8.60
C GLU A 4 -40.96 54.36 -8.31
N GLU A 5 -41.10 55.68 -8.15
CA GLU A 5 -39.99 56.59 -7.80
C GLU A 5 -39.41 56.29 -6.41
N GLU A 6 -40.26 56.06 -5.41
CA GLU A 6 -39.83 55.73 -4.04
C GLU A 6 -39.12 54.38 -3.94
N GLN A 7 -39.47 53.41 -4.81
CA GLN A 7 -38.78 52.11 -4.86
C GLN A 7 -37.39 52.24 -5.49
N VAL A 8 -37.25 53.06 -6.53
CA VAL A 8 -35.97 53.30 -7.21
C VAL A 8 -34.99 54.06 -6.31
N GLU A 9 -35.44 55.07 -5.58
CA GLU A 9 -34.59 55.80 -4.62
C GLU A 9 -34.12 54.91 -3.46
N ALA A 10 -35.00 54.05 -2.94
CA ALA A 10 -34.65 53.10 -1.88
C ALA A 10 -33.55 52.13 -2.33
N LEU A 11 -33.61 51.62 -3.57
CA LEU A 11 -32.58 50.74 -4.13
C LEU A 11 -31.24 51.48 -4.34
N LYS A 12 -31.28 52.71 -4.85
CA LYS A 12 -30.07 53.54 -5.03
C LYS A 12 -29.37 53.80 -3.70
N ASN A 13 -30.12 54.12 -2.65
CA ASN A 13 -29.57 54.38 -1.32
C ASN A 13 -29.00 53.10 -0.70
N TRP A 14 -29.71 51.98 -0.79
CA TRP A 14 -29.21 50.70 -0.32
C TRP A 14 -27.89 50.30 -1.01
N TRP A 15 -27.80 50.49 -2.33
CA TRP A 15 -26.59 50.21 -3.09
C TRP A 15 -25.43 51.13 -2.70
N LYS A 16 -25.69 52.43 -2.50
CA LYS A 16 -24.68 53.40 -2.05
C LYS A 16 -24.12 53.03 -0.67
N GLU A 17 -24.96 52.50 0.21
CA GLU A 17 -24.59 52.08 1.57
C GLU A 17 -23.93 50.70 1.61
N ASN A 18 -24.43 49.71 0.87
CA ASN A 18 -24.09 48.29 1.02
C ASN A 18 -23.34 47.69 -0.18
N GLY A 19 -23.32 48.34 -1.33
CA GLY A 19 -22.80 47.78 -2.58
C GLY A 19 -21.33 47.38 -2.51
N LYS A 20 -20.49 48.14 -1.78
CA LYS A 20 -19.07 47.78 -1.56
C LYS A 20 -18.94 46.49 -0.74
N SER A 21 -19.69 46.36 0.35
CA SER A 21 -19.67 45.19 1.22
C SER A 21 -20.26 43.95 0.52
N LEU A 22 -21.31 44.12 -0.28
CA LEU A 22 -21.87 43.06 -1.11
C LEU A 22 -20.83 42.58 -2.15
N LEU A 23 -20.22 43.51 -2.89
CA LEU A 23 -19.19 43.17 -3.88
C LEU A 23 -18.00 42.46 -3.24
N LEU A 24 -17.56 42.92 -2.06
CA LEU A 24 -16.49 42.26 -1.31
C LEU A 24 -16.90 40.85 -0.87
N GLY A 25 -18.12 40.68 -0.36
CA GLY A 25 -18.66 39.38 0.04
C GLY A 25 -18.75 38.41 -1.15
N VAL A 26 -19.23 38.88 -2.30
CA VAL A 26 -19.28 38.09 -3.54
C VAL A 26 -17.88 37.74 -4.01
N ALA A 27 -16.95 38.69 -4.03
CA ALA A 27 -15.57 38.44 -4.43
C ALA A 27 -14.88 37.40 -3.53
N LEU A 28 -15.08 37.49 -2.21
CA LEU A 28 -14.55 36.54 -1.25
C LEU A 28 -15.16 35.14 -1.45
N ALA A 29 -16.48 35.06 -1.66
CA ALA A 29 -17.15 33.79 -1.93
C ALA A 29 -16.62 33.13 -3.22
N LEU A 30 -16.42 33.91 -4.29
CA LEU A 30 -15.83 33.42 -5.53
C LEU A 30 -14.39 32.93 -5.33
N ALA A 31 -13.57 33.68 -4.59
CA ALA A 31 -12.18 33.29 -4.30
C ALA A 31 -12.11 31.95 -3.56
N ILE A 32 -12.98 31.75 -2.56
CA ILE A 32 -13.06 30.48 -1.82
C ILE A 32 -13.47 29.33 -2.75
N VAL A 33 -14.53 29.51 -3.55
CA VAL A 33 -15.04 28.45 -4.44
C VAL A 33 -14.01 28.08 -5.51
N PHE A 34 -13.42 29.05 -6.20
CA PHE A 34 -12.42 28.78 -7.23
C PHE A 34 -11.11 28.25 -6.65
N GLY A 35 -10.69 28.74 -5.48
CA GLY A 35 -9.54 28.21 -4.75
C GLY A 35 -9.71 26.73 -4.41
N TRP A 36 -10.86 26.36 -3.83
CA TRP A 36 -11.17 24.96 -3.51
C TRP A 36 -11.25 24.08 -4.76
N LYS A 37 -11.93 24.54 -5.82
CA LYS A 37 -12.00 23.80 -7.09
C LYS A 37 -10.63 23.59 -7.72
N GLY A 38 -9.77 24.61 -7.71
CA GLY A 38 -8.40 24.49 -8.22
C GLY A 38 -7.58 23.46 -7.43
N TRP A 39 -7.67 23.51 -6.09
CA TRP A 39 -7.02 22.53 -5.23
C TRP A 39 -7.53 21.11 -5.45
N GLN A 40 -8.86 20.92 -5.52
CA GLN A 40 -9.48 19.62 -5.77
C GLN A 40 -9.08 19.06 -7.15
N ASN A 41 -9.07 19.90 -8.18
CA ASN A 41 -8.63 19.49 -9.52
C ASN A 41 -7.17 19.06 -9.52
N ASN A 42 -6.29 19.80 -8.82
CA ASN A 42 -4.89 19.41 -8.68
C ASN A 42 -4.74 18.05 -7.98
N GLN A 43 -5.50 17.81 -6.90
CA GLN A 43 -5.48 16.53 -6.19
C GLN A 43 -5.96 15.38 -7.08
N GLN A 44 -6.98 15.61 -7.90
CA GLN A 44 -7.50 14.62 -8.85
C GLN A 44 -6.47 14.28 -9.92
N VAL A 45 -5.90 15.29 -10.59
CA VAL A 45 -4.86 15.10 -11.62
C VAL A 45 -3.64 14.37 -11.03
N ASN A 46 -3.24 14.71 -9.81
CA ASN A 46 -2.14 14.03 -9.14
C ASN A 46 -2.44 12.53 -8.91
N ALA A 47 -3.66 12.20 -8.46
CA ALA A 47 -4.08 10.81 -8.28
C ALA A 47 -4.17 10.03 -9.61
N GLU A 48 -4.65 10.66 -10.67
CA GLU A 48 -4.73 10.07 -12.03
C GLU A 48 -3.34 9.77 -12.60
N ASN A 49 -2.39 10.70 -12.42
CA ASN A 49 -1.00 10.50 -12.84
C ASN A 49 -0.33 9.36 -12.07
N ALA A 50 -0.50 9.31 -10.74
CA ALA A 50 -0.01 8.22 -9.90
C ALA A 50 -0.59 6.86 -10.33
N ALA A 51 -1.89 6.81 -10.62
CA ALA A 51 -2.56 5.59 -11.08
C ALA A 51 -2.05 5.11 -12.44
N THR A 52 -1.80 6.04 -13.36
CA THR A 52 -1.21 5.74 -14.68
C THR A 52 0.21 5.18 -14.52
N LEU A 53 1.03 5.84 -13.69
CA LEU A 53 2.39 5.40 -13.42
C LEU A 53 2.41 4.02 -12.76
N TYR A 54 1.49 3.76 -11.82
CA TYR A 54 1.30 2.45 -11.21
C TYR A 54 0.91 1.37 -12.21
N THR A 55 -0.03 1.66 -13.11
CA THR A 55 -0.41 0.73 -14.18
C THR A 55 0.79 0.34 -15.04
N ASN A 56 1.62 1.33 -15.41
CA ASN A 56 2.85 1.10 -16.17
C ASN A 56 3.87 0.28 -15.36
N LEU A 57 4.01 0.57 -14.06
CA LEU A 57 4.89 -0.19 -13.18
C LEU A 57 4.47 -1.67 -13.12
N VAL A 58 3.18 -1.97 -12.94
CA VAL A 58 2.69 -3.35 -12.88
C VAL A 58 3.05 -4.12 -14.15
N GLN A 59 2.87 -3.49 -15.32
CA GLN A 59 3.26 -4.07 -16.60
C GLN A 59 4.79 -4.28 -16.70
N ALA A 60 5.56 -3.27 -16.31
CA ALA A 60 7.03 -3.34 -16.34
C ALA A 60 7.57 -4.43 -15.41
N VAL A 61 7.04 -4.56 -14.20
CA VAL A 61 7.42 -5.63 -13.26
C VAL A 61 7.07 -7.01 -13.79
N ALA A 62 5.90 -7.17 -14.43
CA ALA A 62 5.51 -8.44 -15.04
C ALA A 62 6.52 -8.89 -16.11
N ILE A 63 7.03 -7.96 -16.92
CA ILE A 63 8.08 -8.22 -17.91
C ILE A 63 9.42 -8.49 -17.22
N ALA A 64 9.82 -7.64 -16.26
CA ALA A 64 11.09 -7.72 -15.55
C ALA A 64 11.25 -8.99 -14.71
N SER A 65 10.14 -9.62 -14.29
CA SER A 65 10.13 -10.87 -13.54
C SER A 65 10.34 -12.12 -14.41
N THR A 66 10.46 -11.97 -15.73
CA THR A 66 10.70 -13.12 -16.62
C THR A 66 12.17 -13.53 -16.62
N PRO A 67 12.50 -14.83 -16.76
CA PRO A 67 13.90 -15.28 -16.84
C PRO A 67 14.70 -14.66 -18.01
N THR A 68 14.00 -14.18 -19.04
CA THR A 68 14.57 -13.58 -20.25
C THR A 68 14.60 -12.05 -20.21
N ALA A 69 14.22 -11.43 -19.09
CA ALA A 69 14.18 -9.98 -18.99
C ALA A 69 15.57 -9.37 -19.19
N THR A 70 15.64 -8.26 -19.93
CA THR A 70 16.87 -7.48 -20.10
C THR A 70 17.12 -6.57 -18.90
N ASP A 71 18.35 -6.08 -18.76
CA ASP A 71 18.69 -5.09 -17.73
C ASP A 71 17.88 -3.80 -17.91
N ASP A 72 17.63 -3.37 -19.15
CA ASP A 72 16.81 -2.19 -19.45
C ASP A 72 15.35 -2.36 -18.97
N GLN A 73 14.78 -3.56 -19.09
CA GLN A 73 13.43 -3.85 -18.62
C GLN A 73 13.35 -3.83 -17.09
N ARG A 74 14.37 -4.37 -16.41
CA ARG A 74 14.50 -4.27 -14.94
C ARG A 74 14.68 -2.82 -14.50
N ALA A 75 15.56 -2.07 -15.16
CA ALA A 75 15.81 -0.65 -14.89
C ALA A 75 14.54 0.20 -15.07
N THR A 76 13.74 -0.10 -16.09
CA THR A 76 12.44 0.56 -16.32
C THR A 76 11.49 0.33 -15.14
N ALA A 77 11.35 -0.92 -14.68
CA ALA A 77 10.51 -1.23 -13.53
C ALA A 77 11.00 -0.53 -12.25
N THR A 78 12.30 -0.57 -11.98
CA THR A 78 12.92 0.13 -10.84
C THR A 78 12.69 1.63 -10.90
N HIS A 79 12.85 2.24 -12.08
CA HIS A 79 12.64 3.68 -12.26
C HIS A 79 11.19 4.07 -11.98
N LEU A 80 10.21 3.35 -12.56
CA LEU A 80 8.79 3.64 -12.35
C LEU A 80 8.39 3.51 -10.86
N ALA A 81 8.96 2.52 -10.17
CA ALA A 81 8.72 2.30 -8.75
C ALA A 81 9.33 3.43 -7.88
N ALA A 82 10.55 3.84 -8.19
CA ALA A 82 11.21 4.97 -7.54
C ALA A 82 10.43 6.27 -7.74
N THR A 83 10.01 6.56 -8.98
CA THR A 83 9.24 7.76 -9.31
C THR A 83 7.90 7.79 -8.58
N LEU A 84 7.19 6.67 -8.45
CA LEU A 84 5.98 6.61 -7.62
C LEU A 84 6.27 6.96 -6.16
N LYS A 85 7.35 6.42 -5.61
CA LYS A 85 7.74 6.62 -4.21
C LYS A 85 8.16 8.07 -3.94
N THR A 86 8.89 8.71 -4.86
CA THR A 86 9.40 10.07 -4.69
C THR A 86 8.35 11.14 -4.98
N ASP A 87 7.63 10.99 -6.10
CA ASP A 87 6.80 12.08 -6.64
C ASP A 87 5.36 12.00 -6.11
N TYR A 88 4.96 10.83 -5.60
CA TYR A 88 3.61 10.56 -5.09
C TYR A 88 3.64 9.91 -3.70
N SER A 89 4.61 10.27 -2.85
CA SER A 89 4.87 9.67 -1.53
C SER A 89 3.65 9.52 -0.64
N ASP A 90 2.70 10.46 -0.72
CA ASP A 90 1.50 10.50 0.12
C ASP A 90 0.36 9.60 -0.41
N SER A 91 0.58 8.92 -1.54
CA SER A 91 -0.40 8.04 -2.18
C SER A 91 -0.20 6.58 -1.80
N ALA A 92 -1.28 5.79 -1.80
CA ALA A 92 -1.18 4.34 -1.69
C ALA A 92 -0.32 3.72 -2.82
N TYR A 93 -0.25 4.38 -3.98
CA TYR A 93 0.59 3.95 -5.10
C TYR A 93 2.08 4.01 -4.79
N ALA A 94 2.54 4.96 -3.96
CA ALA A 94 3.92 4.99 -3.48
C ALA A 94 4.25 3.77 -2.61
N HIS A 95 3.35 3.37 -1.71
CA HIS A 95 3.53 2.13 -0.93
C HIS A 95 3.61 0.90 -1.84
N PHE A 96 2.75 0.80 -2.87
CA PHE A 96 2.85 -0.28 -3.84
C PHE A 96 4.15 -0.23 -4.66
N GLY A 97 4.61 0.96 -5.03
CA GLY A 97 5.90 1.18 -5.69
C GLY A 97 7.07 0.66 -4.85
N ALA A 98 7.11 1.00 -3.56
CA ALA A 98 8.12 0.49 -2.62
C ALA A 98 8.02 -1.04 -2.46
N LEU A 99 6.82 -1.61 -2.38
CA LEU A 99 6.62 -3.07 -2.34
C LEU A 99 7.10 -3.78 -3.60
N PHE A 100 6.99 -3.15 -4.78
CA PHE A 100 7.56 -3.67 -6.03
C PHE A 100 9.07 -3.49 -6.10
N SER A 101 9.59 -2.37 -5.60
CA SER A 101 11.04 -2.13 -5.48
C SER A 101 11.69 -3.20 -4.60
N ALA A 102 11.07 -3.53 -3.47
CA ALA A 102 11.53 -4.61 -2.60
C ALA A 102 11.58 -5.96 -3.31
N ARG A 103 10.57 -6.26 -4.15
CA ARG A 103 10.55 -7.49 -4.95
C ARG A 103 11.68 -7.50 -5.97
N LEU A 104 11.84 -6.43 -6.74
CA LEU A 104 12.90 -6.33 -7.75
C LEU A 104 14.29 -6.47 -7.12
N ALA A 105 14.48 -5.91 -5.92
CA ALA A 105 15.71 -6.07 -5.15
C ALA A 105 15.96 -7.54 -4.75
N VAL A 106 14.93 -8.24 -4.24
CA VAL A 106 15.01 -9.70 -3.97
C VAL A 106 15.36 -10.49 -5.23
N ASP A 107 14.71 -10.20 -6.35
CA ASP A 107 14.95 -10.89 -7.63
C ASP A 107 16.38 -10.64 -8.12
N GLY A 108 16.97 -9.49 -7.80
CA GLY A 108 18.37 -9.14 -8.05
C GLY A 108 19.38 -9.63 -7.00
N GLY A 109 18.92 -10.29 -5.93
CA GLY A 109 19.76 -10.75 -4.81
C GLY A 109 20.17 -9.66 -3.82
N ASP A 110 19.64 -8.45 -3.95
CA ASP A 110 19.88 -7.33 -3.03
C ASP A 110 18.86 -7.34 -1.89
N PHE A 111 19.10 -8.21 -0.91
CA PHE A 111 18.22 -8.35 0.24
C PHE A 111 18.22 -7.12 1.16
N ASP A 112 19.33 -6.37 1.24
CA ASP A 112 19.41 -5.18 2.09
C ASP A 112 18.53 -4.05 1.55
N SER A 113 18.57 -3.80 0.24
CA SER A 113 17.65 -2.86 -0.41
C SER A 113 16.20 -3.31 -0.26
N ALA A 114 15.93 -4.62 -0.35
CA ALA A 114 14.58 -5.13 -0.14
C ALA A 114 14.05 -4.85 1.27
N ILE A 115 14.87 -5.07 2.30
CA ILE A 115 14.52 -4.75 3.69
C ILE A 115 14.27 -3.25 3.85
N SER A 116 15.15 -2.40 3.30
CA SER A 116 15.02 -0.94 3.35
C SER A 116 13.70 -0.45 2.75
N GLU A 117 13.32 -0.98 1.59
CA GLU A 117 12.04 -0.65 0.94
C GLU A 117 10.83 -1.10 1.77
N LEU A 118 10.89 -2.27 2.40
CA LEU A 118 9.82 -2.78 3.25
C LEU A 118 9.71 -1.98 4.56
N ASP A 119 10.83 -1.57 5.15
CA ASP A 119 10.85 -0.71 6.33
C ASP A 119 10.32 0.68 6.03
N TRP A 120 10.60 1.21 4.84
CA TRP A 120 9.97 2.44 4.38
C TRP A 120 8.45 2.31 4.38
N VAL A 121 7.88 1.24 3.80
CA VAL A 121 6.41 1.01 3.81
C VAL A 121 5.87 0.91 5.23
N LEU A 122 6.56 0.20 6.14
CA LEU A 122 6.15 0.05 7.54
C LEU A 122 6.15 1.40 8.29
N SER A 123 7.06 2.31 7.93
CA SER A 123 7.16 3.64 8.52
C SER A 123 6.14 4.65 7.96
N GLN A 124 5.81 4.54 6.67
CA GLN A 124 4.95 5.53 5.98
C GLN A 124 3.48 5.17 5.98
N SER A 125 3.14 3.88 5.90
CA SER A 125 1.75 3.46 5.84
C SER A 125 1.08 3.56 7.22
N SER A 126 -0.15 4.08 7.28
CA SER A 126 -1.03 3.95 8.45
C SER A 126 -1.99 2.75 8.34
N ASP A 127 -2.11 2.16 7.15
CA ASP A 127 -2.97 1.02 6.84
C ASP A 127 -2.39 -0.28 7.44
N SER A 128 -3.18 -0.97 8.28
CA SER A 128 -2.78 -2.20 8.98
C SER A 128 -2.61 -3.40 8.05
N VAL A 129 -3.40 -3.48 6.97
CA VAL A 129 -3.28 -4.51 5.94
C VAL A 129 -1.96 -4.32 5.19
N MET A 130 -1.63 -3.08 4.80
CA MET A 130 -0.36 -2.77 4.15
C MET A 130 0.83 -3.11 5.05
N LYS A 131 0.77 -2.74 6.34
CA LYS A 131 1.83 -3.11 7.30
C LYS A 131 1.98 -4.61 7.45
N THR A 132 0.88 -5.36 7.45
CA THR A 132 0.90 -6.82 7.53
C THR A 132 1.58 -7.42 6.29
N VAL A 133 1.21 -6.96 5.09
CA VAL A 133 1.84 -7.41 3.84
C VAL A 133 3.34 -7.11 3.83
N ALA A 134 3.75 -5.90 4.20
CA ALA A 134 5.15 -5.51 4.26
C ALA A 134 5.93 -6.35 5.30
N SER A 135 5.37 -6.56 6.49
CA SER A 135 5.97 -7.38 7.55
C SER A 135 6.16 -8.83 7.14
N MET A 136 5.16 -9.43 6.48
CA MET A 136 5.27 -10.80 5.99
C MET A 136 6.30 -10.95 4.88
N ARG A 137 6.41 -9.98 3.97
CA ARG A 137 7.47 -9.96 2.95
C ARG A 137 8.84 -9.78 3.61
N LYS A 138 8.95 -8.89 4.60
CA LYS A 138 10.19 -8.67 5.36
C LYS A 138 10.64 -9.93 6.08
N ALA A 139 9.71 -10.66 6.70
CA ALA A 139 9.99 -11.94 7.33
C ALA A 139 10.58 -12.97 6.35
N ARG A 140 10.07 -13.04 5.11
CA ARG A 140 10.64 -13.93 4.08
C ARG A 140 12.05 -13.52 3.66
N VAL A 141 12.32 -12.22 3.53
CA VAL A 141 13.66 -11.71 3.19
C VAL A 141 14.66 -11.96 4.32
N LEU A 142 14.24 -11.74 5.58
CA LEU A 142 15.05 -12.09 6.75
C LEU A 142 15.35 -13.59 6.78
N ALA A 143 14.37 -14.45 6.51
CA ALA A 143 14.57 -15.89 6.46
C ALA A 143 15.54 -16.33 5.34
N ALA A 144 15.46 -15.70 4.17
CA ALA A 144 16.38 -15.95 3.06
C ALA A 144 17.84 -15.57 3.39
N THR A 145 18.04 -14.63 4.31
CA THR A 145 19.36 -14.21 4.80
C THR A 145 19.77 -14.91 6.11
N GLY A 146 19.05 -15.97 6.51
CA GLY A 146 19.35 -16.78 7.70
C GLY A 146 18.84 -16.20 9.03
N GLN A 147 18.16 -15.06 9.01
CA GLN A 147 17.65 -14.36 10.20
C GLN A 147 16.25 -14.86 10.60
N VAL A 148 16.10 -16.18 10.73
CA VAL A 148 14.79 -16.82 10.92
C VAL A 148 14.12 -16.44 12.24
N ASP A 149 14.88 -16.29 13.34
CA ASP A 149 14.33 -15.86 14.64
C ASP A 149 13.72 -14.45 14.59
N GLN A 150 14.35 -13.55 13.84
CA GLN A 150 13.81 -12.20 13.62
C GLN A 150 12.56 -12.25 12.76
N ALA A 151 12.53 -13.11 11.74
CA ALA A 151 11.36 -13.33 10.90
C ALA A 151 10.16 -13.84 11.71
N VAL A 152 10.37 -14.85 12.59
CA VAL A 152 9.31 -15.37 13.47
C VAL A 152 8.82 -14.30 14.44
N THR A 153 9.73 -13.55 15.07
CA THR A 153 9.39 -12.45 15.98
C THR A 153 8.53 -11.40 15.28
N LEU A 154 8.88 -11.02 14.05
CA LEU A 154 8.11 -10.05 13.27
C LEU A 154 6.66 -10.53 13.03
N LEU A 155 6.46 -11.82 12.76
CA LEU A 155 5.12 -12.40 12.54
C LEU A 155 4.30 -12.57 13.83
N ASN A 156 4.94 -12.59 15.00
CA ASN A 156 4.24 -12.66 16.29
C ASN A 156 3.50 -11.36 16.62
N GLY A 157 3.95 -10.22 16.07
CA GLY A 157 3.30 -8.93 16.25
C GLY A 157 2.08 -8.69 15.35
N LEU A 158 1.72 -9.62 14.47
CA LEU A 158 0.67 -9.43 13.47
C LEU A 158 -0.65 -10.08 13.91
N SER A 159 -1.75 -9.33 13.80
CA SER A 159 -3.09 -9.78 14.20
C SER A 159 -4.19 -9.50 13.16
N GLU A 160 -3.82 -9.11 11.94
CA GLU A 160 -4.77 -8.77 10.87
C GLU A 160 -5.62 -9.99 10.49
N ALA A 161 -6.94 -9.86 10.62
CA ALA A 161 -7.85 -11.01 10.58
C ALA A 161 -7.80 -11.76 9.25
N GLY A 162 -7.70 -11.02 8.13
CA GLY A 162 -7.61 -11.61 6.78
C GLY A 162 -6.31 -12.37 6.51
N PHE A 163 -5.29 -12.25 7.37
CA PHE A 163 -3.98 -12.85 7.17
C PHE A 163 -3.67 -13.99 8.15
N LYS A 164 -4.57 -14.34 9.08
CA LYS A 164 -4.32 -15.38 10.10
C LYS A 164 -3.77 -16.68 9.52
N VAL A 165 -4.40 -17.19 8.46
CA VAL A 165 -3.96 -18.41 7.77
C VAL A 165 -2.56 -18.25 7.20
N SER A 166 -2.32 -17.18 6.45
CA SER A 166 -1.02 -16.95 5.78
C SER A 166 0.11 -16.62 6.75
N ILE A 167 -0.19 -15.99 7.90
CA ILE A 167 0.77 -15.76 8.99
C ILE A 167 1.15 -17.09 9.63
N ALA A 168 0.16 -17.93 9.97
CA ALA A 168 0.40 -19.24 10.57
C ALA A 168 1.16 -20.18 9.63
N GLU A 169 0.79 -20.22 8.35
CA GLU A 169 1.51 -20.98 7.32
C GLU A 169 2.96 -20.52 7.20
N LEU A 170 3.22 -19.20 7.13
CA LEU A 170 4.58 -18.69 7.05
C LEU A 170 5.38 -19.01 8.32
N LYS A 171 4.79 -18.97 9.52
CA LYS A 171 5.49 -19.42 10.74
C LYS A 171 5.88 -20.90 10.65
N GLY A 172 4.99 -21.75 10.14
CA GLY A 172 5.31 -23.16 9.89
C GLY A 172 6.49 -23.34 8.94
N ASP A 173 6.51 -22.60 7.82
CA ASP A 173 7.61 -22.62 6.86
C ASP A 173 8.95 -22.21 7.52
N LEU A 174 8.92 -21.18 8.37
CA LEU A 174 10.09 -20.71 9.12
C LEU A 174 10.57 -21.73 10.15
N PHE A 175 9.67 -22.36 10.90
CA PHE A 175 10.04 -23.41 11.86
C PHE A 175 10.61 -24.65 11.17
N MET A 176 10.08 -25.03 10.00
CA MET A 176 10.69 -26.08 9.17
C MET A 176 12.11 -25.73 8.75
N GLN A 177 12.36 -24.47 8.37
CA GLN A 177 13.71 -24.00 8.03
C GLN A 177 14.68 -24.08 9.22
N GLN A 178 14.18 -23.94 10.46
CA GLN A 178 14.98 -24.12 11.68
C GLN A 178 15.15 -25.59 12.10
N GLY A 179 14.43 -26.51 11.47
CA GLY A 179 14.37 -27.92 11.87
C GLY A 179 13.46 -28.20 13.08
N ASP A 180 12.68 -27.22 13.53
CA ASP A 180 11.74 -27.35 14.65
C ASP A 180 10.39 -27.89 14.14
N LYS A 181 10.36 -29.21 13.89
CA LYS A 181 9.19 -29.90 13.31
C LYS A 181 7.95 -29.79 14.18
N GLU A 182 8.09 -29.85 15.50
CA GLU A 182 6.96 -29.75 16.43
C GLU A 182 6.26 -28.39 16.33
N LYS A 183 7.03 -27.29 16.35
CA LYS A 183 6.47 -25.95 16.17
C LYS A 183 5.91 -25.74 14.77
N ALA A 184 6.56 -26.32 13.75
CA ALA A 184 6.06 -26.26 12.39
C ALA A 184 4.67 -26.93 12.26
N LEU A 185 4.53 -28.13 12.82
CA LEU A 185 3.26 -28.88 12.85
C LEU A 185 2.16 -28.07 13.52
N SER A 186 2.44 -27.52 14.71
CA SER A 186 1.50 -26.68 15.45
C SER A 186 1.06 -25.44 14.65
N ALA A 187 2.00 -24.78 13.96
CA ALA A 187 1.71 -23.61 13.14
C ALA A 187 0.87 -23.96 11.89
N TYR A 188 1.16 -25.07 11.21
CA TYR A 188 0.36 -25.53 10.08
C TYR A 188 -1.06 -25.95 10.50
N GLN A 189 -1.20 -26.63 11.65
CA GLN A 189 -2.52 -26.96 12.20
C GLN A 189 -3.32 -25.69 12.47
N THR A 190 -2.69 -24.69 13.09
CA THR A 190 -3.31 -23.38 13.31
C THR A 190 -3.77 -22.75 11.99
N ALA A 191 -2.96 -22.86 10.93
CA ALA A 191 -3.33 -22.34 9.61
C ALA A 191 -4.57 -23.05 9.04
N VAL A 192 -4.64 -24.38 9.16
CA VAL A 192 -5.79 -25.20 8.71
C VAL A 192 -7.06 -24.85 9.49
N ASP A 193 -6.97 -24.76 10.83
CA ASP A 193 -8.11 -24.45 11.69
C ASP A 193 -8.72 -23.07 11.37
N ASN A 194 -7.88 -22.10 11.01
CA ASN A 194 -8.30 -20.76 10.60
C ASN A 194 -8.83 -20.70 9.15
N ALA A 195 -8.60 -21.72 8.33
CA ALA A 195 -8.95 -21.71 6.91
C ALA A 195 -10.42 -22.03 6.60
N GLN A 196 -11.25 -22.34 7.62
CA GLN A 196 -12.69 -22.68 7.57
C GLN A 196 -13.30 -22.68 6.14
N GLN A 197 -13.36 -23.87 5.52
CA GLN A 197 -13.90 -24.17 4.18
C GLN A 197 -13.10 -23.73 2.94
N ALA A 198 -11.98 -23.02 3.06
CA ALA A 198 -11.11 -22.73 1.93
C ALA A 198 -10.26 -23.97 1.57
N ASN A 199 -10.48 -24.55 0.40
CA ASN A 199 -9.67 -25.68 -0.09
C ASN A 199 -8.22 -25.22 -0.33
N ARG A 200 -7.28 -25.64 0.53
CA ARG A 200 -5.84 -25.37 0.41
C ARG A 200 -5.02 -26.65 0.33
N PRO A 201 -4.96 -27.30 -0.85
CA PRO A 201 -4.29 -28.60 -1.01
C PRO A 201 -2.81 -28.60 -0.62
N LEU A 202 -2.09 -27.51 -0.92
CA LEU A 202 -0.67 -27.40 -0.57
C LEU A 202 -0.44 -27.34 0.95
N LEU A 203 -1.33 -26.65 1.68
CA LEU A 203 -1.23 -26.57 3.13
C LEU A 203 -1.50 -27.95 3.77
N ASN A 204 -2.53 -28.66 3.30
CA ASN A 204 -2.83 -30.01 3.76
C ASN A 204 -1.68 -30.98 3.46
N MET A 205 -1.08 -30.90 2.27
CA MET A 205 0.08 -31.71 1.91
C MET A 205 1.29 -31.44 2.82
N LYS A 206 1.56 -30.17 3.16
CA LYS A 206 2.63 -29.82 4.12
C LYS A 206 2.36 -30.46 5.50
N LEU A 207 1.12 -30.45 5.97
CA LEU A 207 0.72 -31.04 7.25
C LEU A 207 0.84 -32.58 7.23
N GLU A 208 0.33 -33.23 6.19
CA GLU A 208 0.33 -34.69 6.04
C GLU A 208 1.75 -35.25 5.95
N ASN A 209 2.63 -34.61 5.17
CA ASN A 209 4.03 -35.04 5.06
C ASN A 209 4.74 -35.02 6.42
N LEU A 210 4.48 -33.99 7.24
CA LEU A 210 5.11 -33.87 8.55
C LEU A 210 4.57 -34.91 9.53
N ALA A 211 3.26 -35.14 9.53
CA ALA A 211 2.62 -36.15 10.37
C ALA A 211 3.06 -37.59 10.03
N ALA A 212 3.39 -37.87 8.76
CA ALA A 212 3.86 -39.17 8.31
C ALA A 212 5.34 -39.46 8.68
N GLU A 213 6.14 -38.44 8.98
CA GLU A 213 7.53 -38.60 9.41
C GLU A 213 7.70 -38.87 10.92
N GLU A 214 6.64 -38.63 11.72
CA GLU A 214 6.62 -38.85 13.17
C GLU A 214 6.02 -40.20 13.58
N GLY A 215 5.49 -40.99 12.63
CA GLY A 215 4.91 -42.33 12.85
C GLY A 215 5.80 -43.47 12.38
#